data_AF-A0A650CLP7-F1
#
_entry.id   AF-A0A650CLP7-F1
#
_cell.length_a   1.000
_cell.length_b   1.000
_cell.length_c   1.000
_cell.angle_alpha   90.00
_cell.angle_beta   90.00
_cell.angle_gamma   90.00
#
_symmetry.space_group_name_H-M   'P 1'
#
loop_
_entity.id
_entity.type
_entity.pdbx_description
1 polymer ?
#
loop_
_entity_poly.entity_id
_entity_poly.type
_entity_poly.pdbx_seq_one_letter_code
_entity_poly.pdbx_strand_id
1 'polypeptide(L)' 'MAKRTCPNCGNVVEIKVVREGNVITKVCPNCGYVFIKYQVKTTSIG' A
#
# COMPACT_ATOMS: atom_id res chain seq x y z
N MET A 1 8.51 -10.57 -0.46
CA MET A 1 7.50 -9.59 0.03
C MET A 1 8.19 -8.61 0.97
N ALA A 2 7.93 -7.31 0.87
CA ALA A 2 8.58 -6.30 1.71
C ALA A 2 7.91 -6.25 3.10
N LYS A 3 8.64 -6.61 4.14
CA LYS A 3 8.20 -6.47 5.55
C LYS A 3 8.58 -5.08 6.04
N ARG A 4 7.67 -4.38 6.73
CA ARG A 4 7.91 -3.03 7.26
C ARG A 4 7.31 -2.88 8.64
N THR A 5 8.02 -2.20 9.53
CA THR A 5 7.48 -1.80 10.83
C THR A 5 6.39 -0.75 10.62
N CYS A 6 5.19 -1.02 11.11
CA CYS A 6 4.09 -0.06 11.07
C CYS A 6 4.34 1.04 12.11
N PRO A 7 4.39 2.33 11.73
CA PRO A 7 4.62 3.42 12.68
C PRO A 7 3.45 3.61 13.66
N ASN A 8 2.24 3.18 13.28
CA ASN A 8 1.06 3.28 14.14
C ASN A 8 0.93 2.10 15.11
N CYS A 9 1.20 0.89 14.62
CA CYS A 9 1.03 -0.34 15.40
C CYS A 9 2.32 -0.78 16.13
N GLY A 10 3.50 -0.26 15.76
CA GLY A 10 4.81 -0.73 16.23
C GLY A 10 5.24 -2.12 15.73
N ASN A 11 4.31 -2.90 15.20
CA ASN A 11 4.54 -4.26 14.74
C ASN A 11 5.20 -4.32 13.34
N VAL A 12 6.06 -5.32 13.14
CA VAL A 12 6.56 -5.68 11.81
C VAL A 12 5.44 -6.41 11.07
N VAL A 13 4.97 -5.81 9.98
CA VAL A 13 3.86 -6.33 9.18
C VAL A 13 4.26 -6.55 7.73
N GLU A 14 3.59 -7.48 7.09
CA GLU A 14 3.66 -7.63 5.64
C GLU A 14 2.69 -6.65 5.00
N ILE A 15 3.22 -5.78 4.13
CA ILE A 15 2.43 -4.71 3.55
C ILE A 15 1.32 -5.30 2.68
N LYS A 16 0.06 -4.98 3.01
CA LYS A 16 -1.09 -5.33 2.19
C LYS A 16 -1.21 -4.31 1.06
N VAL A 17 -1.20 -4.77 -0.19
CA VAL A 17 -1.39 -3.92 -1.36
C VAL A 17 -2.84 -4.05 -1.83
N VAL A 18 -3.58 -2.96 -1.80
CA VAL A 18 -4.95 -2.85 -2.30
C VAL A 18 -4.88 -2.10 -3.63
N ARG A 19 -5.52 -2.65 -4.66
CA ARG A 19 -5.63 -2.03 -5.98
C ARG A 19 -7.11 -1.77 -6.26
N GLU A 20 -7.46 -0.51 -6.45
CA GLU A 20 -8.81 -0.06 -6.80
C GLU A 20 -8.75 0.69 -8.13
N GLY A 21 -9.06 0.00 -9.21
CA GLY A 21 -8.88 0.53 -10.57
C GLY A 21 -7.43 0.92 -10.83
N ASN A 22 -7.21 2.22 -11.03
CA ASN A 22 -5.89 2.79 -11.25
C ASN A 22 -5.23 3.35 -9.98
N VAL A 23 -5.78 3.10 -8.80
CA VAL A 23 -5.19 3.52 -7.51
C VAL A 23 -4.57 2.31 -6.82
N ILE A 24 -3.33 2.46 -6.38
CA ILE A 24 -2.63 1.48 -5.55
C ILE A 24 -2.40 2.07 -4.16
N THR A 25 -2.88 1.36 -3.16
CA THR A 25 -2.74 1.71 -1.75
C THR A 25 -1.99 0.59 -1.03
N LYS A 26 -0.87 0.92 -0.40
CA LYS A 26 -0.13 0.00 0.48
C LYS A 26 -0.52 0.30 1.92
N VAL A 27 -1.07 -0.66 2.63
CA VAL A 27 -1.62 -0.48 3.98
C VAL A 27 -1.11 -1.53 4.96
N CYS A 28 -1.13 -1.18 6.24
CA CYS A 28 -0.92 -2.11 7.34
C CYS A 28 -2.16 -3.02 7.47
N PRO A 29 -2.02 -4.35 7.40
CA PRO A 29 -3.14 -5.26 7.53
C PRO A 29 -3.76 -5.28 8.93
N ASN A 30 -3.01 -4.88 9.97
CA ASN A 30 -3.45 -4.98 11.37
C ASN A 30 -4.25 -3.76 11.83
N CYS A 31 -3.84 -2.54 11.45
CA CYS A 31 -4.50 -1.29 11.86
C CYS A 31 -4.97 -0.40 10.71
N GLY A 32 -4.77 -0.80 9.45
CA GLY A 32 -5.21 -0.01 8.29
C GLY A 32 -4.34 1.20 7.94
N TYR A 33 -3.24 1.44 8.65
CA TYR A 33 -2.31 2.55 8.38
C TYR A 33 -1.86 2.57 6.92
N VAL A 34 -2.04 3.69 6.22
CA VAL A 34 -1.65 3.83 4.81
C VAL A 34 -0.18 4.21 4.73
N PHE A 35 0.64 3.28 4.24
CA PHE A 35 2.08 3.53 4.02
C PHE A 35 2.32 4.39 2.80
N ILE A 36 1.61 4.12 1.70
CA ILE A 36 1.70 4.90 0.48
C ILE A 36 0.42 4.70 -0.34
N LYS A 37 -0.05 5.77 -0.96
CA LYS A 37 -1.17 5.75 -1.90
C LYS A 37 -0.75 6.51 -3.16
N TYR A 38 -0.87 5.87 -4.31
CA TYR A 38 -0.53 6.50 -5.59
C TYR A 38 -1.47 6.01 -6.67
N GLN A 39 -1.71 6.87 -7.65
CA GLN A 39 -2.49 6.54 -8.82
C GLN A 39 -1.53 6.16 -9.95
N VAL A 40 -1.69 4.97 -10.51
CA VAL A 40 -1.00 4.58 -11.73
C VAL A 40 -1.69 5.28 -12.90
N LYS A 41 -1.03 6.28 -13.47
CA LYS A 41 -1.45 6.79 -14.78
C LYS A 41 -1.13 5.68 -15.78
N THR A 42 -2.15 5.00 -16.29
CA THR A 42 -2.02 4.17 -17.49
C THR A 42 -1.69 5.12 -18.63
N THR A 43 -0.40 5.36 -18.86
CA THR A 43 0.05 5.96 -20.11
C THR A 43 -0.20 4.90 -21.18
N SER A 44 -1.38 4.96 -21.79
CA SER A 44 -1.65 4.31 -23.07
C SER A 44 -0.69 4.94 -24.07
N ILE A 45 0.45 4.30 -24.31
CA ILE A 45 1.29 4.59 -25.47
C ILE A 45 0.50 3.98 -26.64
N GLY A 46 -0.36 4.79 -27.23
CA GLY A 46 -0.99 4.54 -28.52
C GLY A 46 -0.12 5.05 -29.65
#